data_AF-A0A8T6LLA7-F1
#
_entry.id   AF-A0A8T6LLA7-F1
#
_cell.length_a   1.000
_cell.length_b   1.000
_cell.length_c   1.000
_cell.angle_alpha   90.00
_cell.angle_beta   90.00
_cell.angle_gamma   90.00
#
_symmetry.space_group_name_H-M   'P 1'
#
loop_
_entity.id
_entity.type
_entity.pdbx_description
1 polymer ?
#
loop_
_entity_poly.entity_id
_entity_poly.type
_entity_poly.pdbx_seq_one_letter_code
_entity_poly.pdbx_strand_id
1 'polypeptide(L)'
;MACPRERPRRPRSARLPHPARRSRAGGGIRGRAVVPVRRGAAQLLARLHHPDRAARGQRGPHLVGPPRDAECETLKKWLSLAARVALTVIVTWFILDRVGLTVAELREWQDVLARPRLLPLVGATLLLLAAYALSGLIWGGVVTGLDGPRLSAGDAVSIFMIANMGRYVPGKVWSVAGMAALAKGKGVPVAVSATSAVIVQGTGLMAAGAIGLGAFVGGPVPLPRWGLAGAGVAAGLLVLVLAVPSLFHATVALWFRIVRTAAPANLSAALVLRWLLQVALAWVAMGASFWILAASLGMELSPVHAGSAFAAAYVAGYLMLFAPAGVGVREGFLIAILAPALGSGSATVLAIAARLWMTAAEVIPAAILRALHQRSLSQPEPKRG
;
A
#
# COMPACT_ATOMS: atom_id res chain seq x y z
N MET A 1 -28.88 -41.57 29.38
CA MET A 1 -28.36 -42.58 30.34
C MET A 1 -26.86 -42.67 30.18
N ALA A 2 -26.02 -42.99 31.16
CA ALA A 2 -26.06 -42.77 32.61
C ALA A 2 -24.65 -43.12 33.13
N CYS A 3 -24.03 -42.32 34.01
CA CYS A 3 -22.66 -42.56 34.49
C CYS A 3 -22.67 -43.04 35.95
N PRO A 4 -21.93 -44.12 36.24
CA PRO A 4 -21.00 -44.22 37.37
C PRO A 4 -19.61 -44.73 36.90
N ARG A 5 -18.47 -44.64 37.59
CA ARG A 5 -17.96 -43.99 38.83
C ARG A 5 -16.39 -44.13 38.76
N GLU A 6 -15.50 -43.64 39.63
CA GLU A 6 -15.58 -42.92 40.91
C GLU A 6 -14.37 -41.95 41.10
N ARG A 7 -13.97 -41.70 42.37
CA ARG A 7 -12.82 -40.95 42.89
C ARG A 7 -12.53 -41.51 44.31
N PRO A 8 -11.32 -41.39 44.93
CA PRO A 8 -11.03 -40.15 45.68
C PRO A 8 -9.55 -39.82 46.06
N ARG A 9 -9.43 -38.67 46.76
CA ARG A 9 -8.35 -38.19 47.68
C ARG A 9 -7.08 -37.50 47.11
N ARG A 10 -6.93 -36.26 47.60
CA ARG A 10 -5.76 -35.35 47.71
C ARG A 10 -5.21 -35.50 49.18
N PRO A 11 -4.03 -34.97 49.62
CA PRO A 11 -3.72 -33.53 49.51
C PRO A 11 -2.24 -33.01 49.58
N ARG A 12 -2.10 -31.72 49.22
CA ARG A 12 -1.27 -30.64 49.81
C ARG A 12 0.22 -30.87 50.20
N SER A 13 1.09 -30.34 49.33
CA SER A 13 2.06 -29.25 49.58
C SER A 13 2.93 -29.19 50.85
N ALA A 14 4.25 -29.09 50.64
CA ALA A 14 5.19 -28.40 51.52
C ALA A 14 6.09 -27.44 50.70
N ARG A 15 6.60 -26.37 51.32
CA ARG A 15 7.59 -25.44 50.73
C ARG A 15 8.95 -25.64 51.42
N LEU A 16 10.06 -25.43 50.72
CA LEU A 16 11.40 -25.34 51.32
C LEU A 16 11.95 -23.90 51.19
N PRO A 17 12.64 -23.36 52.22
CA PRO A 17 13.06 -21.96 52.25
C PRO A 17 14.50 -21.70 51.79
N HIS A 18 14.74 -20.44 51.45
CA HIS A 18 16.05 -19.84 51.17
C HIS A 18 16.82 -19.54 52.47
N PRO A 19 18.16 -19.48 52.44
CA PRO A 19 18.92 -18.66 53.39
C PRO A 19 19.79 -17.57 52.73
N ALA A 20 19.65 -16.37 53.29
CA ALA A 20 20.56 -15.22 53.45
C ALA A 20 21.83 -15.01 52.59
N ARG A 21 21.99 -13.75 52.15
CA ARG A 21 23.28 -13.07 51.88
C ARG A 21 24.13 -12.97 53.16
N ARG A 22 25.47 -12.92 53.01
CA ARG A 22 26.36 -12.05 53.82
C ARG A 22 27.48 -11.48 52.94
N SER A 23 28.14 -10.41 53.40
CA SER A 23 29.10 -9.61 52.62
C SER A 23 30.37 -9.25 53.42
N ARG A 24 31.51 -9.25 52.71
CA ARG A 24 32.79 -8.52 52.91
C ARG A 24 33.70 -8.99 51.75
N ALA A 25 34.32 -8.15 50.90
CA ALA A 25 35.14 -6.95 51.10
C ALA A 25 36.57 -7.28 51.60
N GLY A 26 37.58 -6.95 50.78
CA GLY A 26 39.00 -6.95 51.17
C GLY A 26 39.97 -7.44 50.08
N GLY A 27 40.98 -6.61 49.77
CA GLY A 27 42.35 -6.99 49.37
C GLY A 27 42.57 -7.86 48.11
N GLY A 28 43.24 -7.29 47.11
CA GLY A 28 44.03 -8.08 46.14
C GLY A 28 45.53 -8.00 46.45
N ILE A 29 46.33 -8.93 45.94
CA ILE A 29 47.79 -8.83 45.81
C ILE A 29 48.31 -9.78 44.72
N ARG A 30 49.43 -9.43 44.09
CA ARG A 30 50.10 -10.26 43.07
C ARG A 30 50.88 -11.40 43.74
N GLY A 31 50.75 -12.64 43.24
CA GLY A 31 51.59 -13.77 43.65
C GLY A 31 51.98 -14.64 42.45
N ARG A 32 53.29 -14.79 42.20
CA ARG A 32 53.82 -15.81 41.27
C ARG A 32 53.86 -17.16 41.97
N ALA A 33 53.56 -18.23 41.25
CA ALA A 33 53.89 -19.60 41.64
C ALA A 33 54.52 -20.33 40.45
N VAL A 34 55.47 -21.25 40.71
CA VAL A 34 56.27 -21.95 39.69
C VAL A 34 56.29 -23.45 40.01
N VAL A 35 55.84 -24.28 39.08
CA VAL A 35 56.00 -25.75 39.06
C VAL A 35 55.91 -26.25 37.59
N PRO A 36 56.37 -27.48 37.24
CA PRO A 36 57.18 -27.63 36.03
C PRO A 36 56.64 -28.63 34.97
N VAL A 37 57.44 -28.80 33.92
CA VAL A 37 57.25 -29.70 32.76
C VAL A 37 57.18 -31.19 33.15
N ARG A 38 56.20 -31.95 32.61
CA ARG A 38 56.41 -33.35 32.16
C ARG A 38 55.31 -33.93 31.23
N ARG A 39 55.76 -34.36 30.04
CA ARG A 39 55.32 -35.56 29.27
C ARG A 39 53.81 -35.80 29.02
N GLY A 40 53.30 -35.25 27.92
CA GLY A 40 52.07 -35.74 27.27
C GLY A 40 52.34 -36.88 26.27
N ALA A 41 52.62 -38.09 26.77
CA ALA A 41 52.88 -39.26 25.92
C ALA A 41 51.58 -39.96 25.48
N ALA A 42 50.84 -39.36 24.52
CA ALA A 42 49.51 -39.84 24.11
C ALA A 42 49.19 -39.69 22.60
N GLN A 43 50.20 -39.54 21.73
CA GLN A 43 50.01 -39.37 20.27
C GLN A 43 50.74 -40.41 19.40
N LEU A 44 51.27 -41.47 20.01
CA LEU A 44 52.09 -42.48 19.33
C LEU A 44 51.67 -43.91 19.69
N LEU A 45 50.49 -44.35 19.21
CA LEU A 45 50.12 -45.78 19.06
C LEU A 45 48.77 -46.00 18.30
N ALA A 46 48.57 -45.30 17.18
CA ALA A 46 47.35 -45.46 16.35
C ALA A 46 47.59 -45.24 14.84
N ARG A 47 48.70 -45.76 14.30
CA ARG A 47 48.93 -45.88 12.85
C ARG A 47 49.16 -47.35 12.50
N LEU A 48 48.12 -48.06 12.04
CA LEU A 48 48.24 -49.38 11.43
C LEU A 48 47.22 -49.52 10.28
N HIS A 49 47.72 -49.92 9.11
CA HIS A 49 47.02 -50.34 7.88
C HIS A 49 46.08 -49.30 7.19
N HIS A 50 46.01 -49.19 5.87
CA HIS A 50 46.92 -49.58 4.77
C HIS A 50 46.63 -48.68 3.52
N PRO A 51 47.34 -48.79 2.37
CA PRO A 51 47.50 -47.69 1.41
C PRO A 51 46.89 -47.96 0.02
N ASP A 52 47.32 -47.16 -0.96
CA ASP A 52 47.15 -47.29 -2.42
C ASP A 52 45.73 -47.04 -2.98
N ARG A 53 45.53 -46.34 -4.11
CA ARG A 53 46.44 -46.03 -5.23
C ARG A 53 46.33 -44.57 -5.70
N ALA A 54 47.41 -44.04 -6.28
CA ALA A 54 47.38 -42.80 -7.06
C ALA A 54 47.24 -43.10 -8.57
N ALA A 55 46.25 -42.49 -9.25
CA ALA A 55 46.19 -42.47 -10.71
C ALA A 55 45.37 -41.29 -11.26
N ARG A 56 46.07 -40.37 -11.96
CA ARG A 56 45.65 -39.58 -13.14
C ARG A 56 44.19 -39.11 -13.24
N GLY A 57 43.98 -37.79 -13.17
CA GLY A 57 42.71 -37.16 -13.51
C GLY A 57 42.78 -35.64 -13.59
N GLN A 58 43.47 -35.08 -14.59
CA GLN A 58 43.38 -33.65 -14.89
C GLN A 58 41.93 -33.30 -15.25
N ARG A 59 41.29 -32.41 -14.47
CA ARG A 59 40.06 -31.73 -14.86
C ARG A 59 40.35 -30.23 -14.85
N GLY A 60 40.06 -29.58 -15.98
CA GLY A 60 40.23 -28.14 -16.14
C GLY A 60 39.23 -27.34 -15.29
N PRO A 61 39.27 -26.00 -15.35
CA PRO A 61 38.32 -25.16 -14.65
C PRO A 61 36.90 -25.48 -15.11
N HIS A 62 36.10 -26.10 -14.23
CA HIS A 62 34.68 -26.26 -14.44
C HIS A 62 34.04 -24.86 -14.43
N LEU A 63 33.75 -24.33 -15.62
CA LEU A 63 32.86 -23.19 -15.79
C LEU A 63 31.49 -23.59 -15.26
N VAL A 64 31.19 -23.17 -14.03
CA VAL A 64 29.88 -23.32 -13.42
C VAL A 64 28.93 -22.37 -14.14
N GLY A 65 28.28 -22.87 -15.19
CA GLY A 65 27.13 -22.21 -15.78
C GLY A 65 26.04 -21.99 -14.73
N PRO A 66 25.18 -20.96 -14.89
CA PRO A 66 24.13 -20.68 -13.92
C PRO A 66 23.24 -21.92 -13.73
N PRO A 67 22.78 -22.21 -12.49
CA PRO A 67 21.91 -23.36 -12.25
C PRO A 67 20.60 -23.21 -13.03
N ARG A 68 20.20 -24.27 -13.76
CA ARG A 68 19.00 -24.30 -14.63
C ARG A 68 17.71 -23.94 -13.90
N ASP A 69 17.68 -24.23 -12.60
CA ASP A 69 16.62 -23.85 -11.67
C ASP A 69 16.48 -22.33 -11.51
N ALA A 70 17.57 -21.55 -11.57
CA ALA A 70 17.50 -20.09 -11.62
C ALA A 70 16.99 -19.57 -12.98
N GLU A 71 17.37 -20.20 -14.10
CA GLU A 71 16.81 -19.88 -15.42
C GLU A 71 15.29 -20.14 -15.46
N CYS A 72 14.84 -21.27 -14.89
CA CYS A 72 13.42 -21.65 -14.82
C CYS A 72 12.60 -20.72 -13.90
N GLU A 73 13.14 -20.31 -12.75
CA GLU A 73 12.60 -19.24 -11.90
C GLU A 73 12.45 -17.92 -12.67
N THR A 74 13.47 -17.55 -13.45
CA THR A 74 13.53 -16.29 -14.19
C THR A 74 12.56 -16.29 -15.37
N LEU A 75 12.48 -17.39 -16.12
CA LEU A 75 11.54 -17.59 -17.22
C LEU A 75 10.08 -17.52 -16.73
N LYS A 76 9.75 -18.15 -15.58
CA LYS A 76 8.41 -18.05 -14.97
C LYS A 76 8.05 -16.62 -14.58
N LYS A 77 9.01 -15.84 -14.06
CA LYS A 77 8.79 -14.42 -13.74
C LYS A 77 8.52 -13.60 -15.00
N TRP A 78 9.34 -13.77 -16.04
CA TRP A 78 9.12 -13.09 -17.34
C TRP A 78 7.81 -13.49 -18.01
N LEU A 79 7.44 -14.77 -18.03
CA LEU A 79 6.14 -15.23 -18.54
C LEU A 79 4.97 -14.62 -17.75
N SER A 80 5.08 -14.54 -16.42
CA SER A 80 4.05 -13.90 -15.58
C SER A 80 3.94 -12.39 -15.82
N LEU A 81 5.05 -11.72 -16.16
CA LEU A 81 5.08 -10.30 -16.50
C LEU A 81 4.49 -10.07 -17.90
N ALA A 82 4.93 -10.85 -18.88
CA ALA A 82 4.41 -10.83 -20.25
C ALA A 82 2.90 -11.10 -20.29
N ALA A 83 2.41 -12.10 -19.54
CA ALA A 83 0.97 -12.37 -19.43
C ALA A 83 0.19 -11.21 -18.79
N ARG A 84 0.75 -10.51 -17.79
CA ARG A 84 0.12 -9.32 -17.18
C ARG A 84 0.12 -8.12 -18.12
N VAL A 85 1.20 -7.90 -18.87
CA VAL A 85 1.29 -6.85 -19.88
C VAL A 85 0.34 -7.14 -21.04
N ALA A 86 0.34 -8.35 -21.59
CA ALA A 86 -0.58 -8.79 -22.62
C ALA A 86 -2.05 -8.66 -22.17
N LEU A 87 -2.39 -9.11 -20.97
CA LEU A 87 -3.75 -8.93 -20.41
C LEU A 87 -4.11 -7.44 -20.27
N THR A 88 -3.18 -6.59 -19.84
CA THR A 88 -3.42 -5.13 -19.75
C THR A 88 -3.63 -4.52 -21.13
N VAL A 89 -2.83 -4.91 -22.13
CA VAL A 89 -2.96 -4.45 -23.52
C VAL A 89 -4.27 -4.96 -24.13
N ILE A 90 -4.64 -6.22 -23.94
CA ILE A 90 -5.88 -6.82 -24.43
C ILE A 90 -7.11 -6.15 -23.78
N VAL A 91 -7.09 -5.91 -22.46
CA VAL A 91 -8.20 -5.22 -21.77
C VAL A 91 -8.28 -3.76 -22.19
N THR A 92 -7.16 -3.06 -22.38
CA THR A 92 -7.16 -1.67 -22.85
C THR A 92 -7.64 -1.59 -24.30
N TRP A 93 -7.15 -2.47 -25.18
CA TRP A 93 -7.58 -2.57 -26.57
C TRP A 93 -9.07 -2.92 -26.67
N PHE A 94 -9.55 -3.93 -25.94
CA PHE A 94 -10.97 -4.32 -25.91
C PHE A 94 -11.86 -3.19 -25.38
N ILE A 95 -11.40 -2.38 -24.42
CA ILE A 95 -12.16 -1.21 -23.97
C ILE A 95 -12.19 -0.12 -25.04
N LEU A 96 -11.09 0.15 -25.75
CA LEU A 96 -11.07 1.13 -26.85
C LEU A 96 -11.91 0.67 -28.06
N ASP A 97 -11.85 -0.62 -28.39
CA ASP A 97 -12.64 -1.30 -29.43
C ASP A 97 -14.14 -1.29 -29.09
N ARG A 98 -14.51 -1.60 -27.84
CA ARG A 98 -15.91 -1.56 -27.37
C ARG A 98 -16.46 -0.15 -27.13
N VAL A 99 -15.61 0.84 -26.90
CA VAL A 99 -15.99 2.26 -26.92
C VAL A 99 -16.23 2.72 -28.37
N GLY A 100 -15.62 2.06 -29.36
CA GLY A 100 -15.97 2.23 -30.77
C GLY A 100 -15.47 3.53 -31.40
N LEU A 101 -14.37 4.09 -30.89
CA LEU A 101 -13.81 5.40 -31.25
C LEU A 101 -13.89 5.73 -32.76
N THR A 102 -14.91 6.49 -33.13
CA THR A 102 -15.14 6.89 -34.53
C THR A 102 -14.42 8.20 -34.86
N VAL A 103 -14.16 8.41 -36.16
CA VAL A 103 -13.63 9.68 -36.70
C VAL A 103 -14.63 10.84 -36.49
N ALA A 104 -15.90 10.54 -36.22
CA ALA A 104 -16.91 11.53 -35.83
C ALA A 104 -16.71 12.00 -34.38
N GLU A 105 -16.59 11.09 -33.41
CA GLU A 105 -16.31 11.45 -32.00
C GLU A 105 -14.99 12.22 -31.88
N LEU A 106 -13.96 11.87 -32.65
CA LEU A 106 -12.70 12.62 -32.70
C LEU A 106 -12.85 14.09 -33.15
N ARG A 107 -13.99 14.52 -33.71
CA ARG A 107 -14.32 15.94 -33.94
C ARG A 107 -14.98 16.60 -32.74
N GLU A 108 -15.90 15.92 -32.04
CA GLU A 108 -16.46 16.43 -30.76
C GLU A 108 -15.35 16.73 -29.74
N TRP A 109 -14.30 15.89 -29.72
CA TRP A 109 -13.11 16.12 -28.91
C TRP A 109 -12.44 17.47 -29.21
N GLN A 110 -12.42 17.92 -30.47
CA GLN A 110 -11.81 19.19 -30.84
C GLN A 110 -12.63 20.38 -30.31
N ASP A 111 -13.94 20.38 -30.53
CA ASP A 111 -14.81 21.48 -30.09
C ASP A 111 -14.86 21.61 -28.56
N VAL A 112 -14.93 20.49 -27.84
CA VAL A 112 -14.94 20.45 -26.36
C VAL A 112 -13.60 20.87 -25.76
N LEU A 113 -12.46 20.48 -26.37
CA LEU A 113 -11.13 20.82 -25.88
C LEU A 113 -10.59 22.17 -26.39
N ALA A 114 -11.22 22.79 -27.39
CA ALA A 114 -10.74 24.06 -27.96
C ALA A 114 -10.91 25.27 -27.02
N ARG A 115 -11.88 25.25 -26.09
CA ARG A 115 -12.20 26.41 -25.23
C ARG A 115 -12.52 26.04 -23.76
N PRO A 116 -11.61 25.37 -23.03
CA PRO A 116 -11.79 25.08 -21.61
C PRO A 116 -11.91 26.37 -20.80
N ARG A 117 -12.87 26.42 -19.87
CA ARG A 117 -13.06 27.53 -18.94
C ARG A 117 -11.92 27.53 -17.93
N LEU A 118 -10.92 28.39 -18.15
CA LEU A 118 -9.65 28.41 -17.40
C LEU A 118 -9.84 28.56 -15.88
N LEU A 119 -10.76 29.41 -15.43
CA LEU A 119 -10.98 29.64 -14.00
C LEU A 119 -11.47 28.37 -13.26
N PRO A 120 -12.53 27.67 -13.73
CA PRO A 120 -12.86 26.31 -13.27
C PRO A 120 -11.69 25.32 -13.36
N LEU A 121 -10.94 25.29 -14.47
CA LEU A 121 -9.82 24.35 -14.64
C LEU A 121 -8.70 24.56 -13.60
N VAL A 122 -8.37 25.81 -13.29
CA VAL A 122 -7.44 26.18 -12.21
C VAL A 122 -8.03 25.80 -10.84
N GLY A 123 -9.30 26.11 -10.58
CA GLY A 123 -9.99 25.74 -9.33
C GLY A 123 -10.02 24.24 -9.08
N ALA A 124 -10.34 23.44 -10.10
CA ALA A 124 -10.26 21.98 -10.07
C ALA A 124 -8.84 21.53 -9.73
N THR A 125 -7.83 22.05 -10.42
CA THR A 125 -6.42 21.65 -10.26
C THR A 125 -5.92 21.98 -8.85
N LEU A 126 -6.21 23.17 -8.32
CA LEU A 126 -5.86 23.56 -6.95
C LEU A 126 -6.57 22.68 -5.91
N LEU A 127 -7.85 22.34 -6.11
CA LEU A 127 -8.59 21.45 -5.21
C LEU A 127 -8.06 20.01 -5.23
N LEU A 128 -7.67 19.49 -6.41
CA LEU A 128 -7.04 18.17 -6.53
C LEU A 128 -5.68 18.14 -5.82
N LEU A 129 -4.84 19.16 -6.02
CA LEU A 129 -3.56 19.31 -5.32
C LEU A 129 -3.74 19.44 -3.80
N ALA A 130 -4.75 20.18 -3.35
CA ALA A 130 -5.10 20.27 -1.93
C ALA A 130 -5.56 18.91 -1.36
N ALA A 131 -6.36 18.12 -2.10
CA ALA A 131 -6.78 16.78 -1.69
C ALA A 131 -5.61 15.77 -1.64
N TYR A 132 -4.65 15.88 -2.56
CA TYR A 132 -3.41 15.12 -2.54
C TYR A 132 -2.50 15.52 -1.36
N ALA A 133 -2.37 16.82 -1.07
CA ALA A 133 -1.63 17.30 0.10
C ALA A 133 -2.31 16.81 1.41
N LEU A 134 -3.63 16.95 1.52
CA LEU A 134 -4.41 16.44 2.64
C LEU A 134 -4.19 14.94 2.85
N SER A 135 -4.17 14.15 1.77
CA SER A 135 -3.88 12.70 1.84
C SER A 135 -2.50 12.38 2.42
N GLY A 136 -1.47 13.17 2.09
CA GLY A 136 -0.14 13.06 2.69
C GLY A 136 -0.09 13.49 4.16
N LEU A 137 -0.79 14.57 4.53
CA LEU A 137 -0.92 15.00 5.92
C LEU A 137 -1.65 13.97 6.77
N ILE A 138 -2.70 13.35 6.23
CA ILE A 138 -3.41 12.24 6.89
C ILE A 138 -2.47 11.07 7.11
N TRP A 139 -1.70 10.65 6.11
CA TRP A 139 -0.71 9.58 6.29
C TRP A 139 0.33 9.91 7.38
N GLY A 140 0.85 11.13 7.45
CA GLY A 140 1.72 11.58 8.55
C GLY A 140 1.04 11.54 9.93
N GLY A 141 -0.27 11.84 9.97
CA GLY A 141 -1.12 11.65 11.15
C GLY A 141 -1.31 10.18 11.53
N VAL A 142 -1.42 9.26 10.55
CA VAL A 142 -1.46 7.82 10.80
C VAL A 142 -0.12 7.30 11.32
N VAL A 143 1.01 7.75 10.77
CA VAL A 143 2.36 7.44 11.31
C VAL A 143 2.48 7.88 12.77
N THR A 144 2.05 9.10 13.09
CA THR A 144 2.08 9.63 14.47
C THR A 144 1.16 8.86 15.41
N GLY A 145 -0.03 8.46 14.96
CA GLY A 145 -0.98 7.65 15.74
C GLY A 145 -0.67 6.14 15.78
N LEU A 146 0.49 5.74 15.28
CA LEU A 146 1.06 4.39 15.38
C LEU A 146 2.42 4.41 16.10
N ASP A 147 2.58 5.35 17.04
CA ASP A 147 3.78 5.56 17.86
C ASP A 147 5.06 5.87 17.03
N GLY A 148 4.89 6.33 15.78
CA GLY A 148 5.96 6.85 14.93
C GLY A 148 6.30 8.32 15.20
N PRO A 149 7.47 8.81 14.73
CA PRO A 149 7.87 10.20 14.92
C PRO A 149 6.95 11.15 14.13
N ARG A 150 6.72 12.35 14.70
CA ARG A 150 5.96 13.42 14.03
C ARG A 150 6.73 13.92 12.80
N LEU A 151 6.19 13.65 11.62
CA LEU A 151 6.70 14.20 10.36
C LEU A 151 6.32 15.67 10.22
N SER A 152 7.17 16.46 9.53
CA SER A 152 6.78 17.80 9.09
C SER A 152 5.71 17.70 7.99
N ALA A 153 4.89 18.75 7.84
CA ALA A 153 3.85 18.81 6.80
C ALA A 153 4.44 18.60 5.39
N GLY A 154 5.56 19.26 5.09
CA GLY A 154 6.28 19.12 3.82
C GLY A 154 6.84 17.72 3.60
N ASP A 155 7.41 17.09 4.63
CA ASP A 155 7.91 15.70 4.52
C ASP A 155 6.77 14.70 4.33
N ALA A 156 5.67 14.84 5.06
CA ALA A 156 4.52 13.95 4.94
C ALA A 156 3.92 14.00 3.52
N VAL A 157 3.74 15.21 2.96
CA VAL A 157 3.26 15.41 1.57
C VAL A 157 4.28 14.92 0.54
N SER A 158 5.57 15.23 0.72
CA SER A 158 6.64 14.83 -0.21
C SER A 158 6.83 13.31 -0.28
N ILE A 159 6.94 12.64 0.88
CA ILE A 159 7.04 11.19 0.95
C ILE A 159 5.80 10.54 0.33
N PHE A 160 4.61 11.01 0.69
CA PHE A 160 3.36 10.49 0.14
C PHE A 160 3.32 10.65 -1.39
N MET A 161 3.56 11.85 -1.94
CA MET A 161 3.53 12.11 -3.39
C MET A 161 4.57 11.31 -4.18
N ILE A 162 5.82 11.25 -3.71
CA ILE A 162 6.88 10.51 -4.40
C ILE A 162 6.60 9.00 -4.36
N ALA A 163 6.17 8.47 -3.22
CA ALA A 163 5.81 7.07 -3.09
C ALA A 163 4.50 6.72 -3.84
N ASN A 164 3.59 7.68 -4.00
CA ASN A 164 2.31 7.49 -4.69
C ASN A 164 2.52 6.98 -6.12
N MET A 165 3.63 7.35 -6.76
CA MET A 165 4.10 6.85 -8.07
C MET A 165 4.20 5.32 -8.15
N GLY A 166 4.37 4.63 -7.02
CA GLY A 166 4.35 3.16 -6.94
C GLY A 166 3.05 2.53 -7.45
N ARG A 167 1.93 3.28 -7.52
CA ARG A 167 0.66 2.82 -8.09
C ARG A 167 0.77 2.45 -9.57
N TYR A 168 1.70 3.08 -10.30
CA TYR A 168 1.95 2.85 -11.72
C TYR A 168 2.83 1.62 -11.99
N VAL A 169 3.33 0.96 -10.94
CA VAL A 169 4.17 -0.25 -11.06
C VAL A 169 3.34 -1.50 -10.72
N PRO A 170 3.38 -2.57 -11.54
CA PRO A 170 2.61 -3.79 -11.30
C PRO A 170 2.77 -4.38 -9.90
N GLY A 171 1.66 -4.80 -9.30
CA GLY A 171 1.61 -5.46 -7.99
C GLY A 171 1.30 -4.55 -6.80
N LYS A 172 1.25 -3.22 -6.97
CA LYS A 172 0.74 -2.21 -6.00
C LYS A 172 1.48 -2.07 -4.66
N VAL A 173 2.29 -3.05 -4.26
CA VAL A 173 3.21 -3.02 -3.10
C VAL A 173 4.26 -1.90 -3.16
N TRP A 174 4.57 -1.39 -4.36
CA TRP A 174 5.61 -0.39 -4.58
C TRP A 174 5.32 0.95 -3.90
N SER A 175 4.05 1.33 -3.73
CA SER A 175 3.69 2.54 -2.96
C SER A 175 4.00 2.38 -1.47
N VAL A 176 3.76 1.18 -0.92
CA VAL A 176 4.05 0.84 0.47
C VAL A 176 5.58 0.80 0.69
N ALA A 177 6.31 0.15 -0.21
CA ALA A 177 7.77 0.10 -0.19
C ALA A 177 8.40 1.49 -0.35
N GLY A 178 7.84 2.35 -1.23
CA GLY A 178 8.27 3.72 -1.44
C GLY A 178 8.14 4.57 -0.18
N MET A 179 6.97 4.55 0.49
CA MET A 179 6.82 5.28 1.75
C MET A 179 7.77 4.73 2.81
N ALA A 180 7.87 3.40 2.96
CA ALA A 180 8.77 2.80 3.95
C ALA A 180 10.26 3.11 3.72
N ALA A 181 10.72 3.19 2.47
CA ALA A 181 12.08 3.55 2.13
C ALA A 181 12.38 5.04 2.42
N LEU A 182 11.49 5.94 2.00
CA LEU A 182 11.68 7.38 2.19
C LEU A 182 11.49 7.81 3.66
N ALA A 183 10.47 7.27 4.34
CA ALA A 183 10.16 7.58 5.74
C ALA A 183 11.23 7.07 6.72
N LYS A 184 11.97 5.99 6.37
CA LYS A 184 13.14 5.54 7.13
C LYS A 184 14.20 6.65 7.26
N GLY A 185 14.38 7.48 6.23
CA GLY A 185 15.27 8.66 6.25
C GLY A 185 14.80 9.78 7.19
N LYS A 186 13.56 9.71 7.69
CA LYS A 186 12.97 10.60 8.71
C LYS A 186 12.76 9.89 10.06
N GLY A 187 13.47 8.78 10.29
CA GLY A 187 13.41 8.01 11.53
C GLY A 187 12.14 7.16 11.72
N VAL A 188 11.23 7.12 10.75
CA VAL A 188 10.01 6.29 10.86
C VAL A 188 10.41 4.80 10.75
N PRO A 189 10.01 3.95 11.71
CA PRO A 189 10.25 2.51 11.60
C PRO A 189 9.57 1.93 10.36
N VAL A 190 10.27 1.06 9.62
CA VAL A 190 9.78 0.43 8.38
C VAL A 190 8.40 -0.23 8.58
N ALA A 191 8.19 -0.91 9.72
CA ALA A 191 6.91 -1.52 10.07
C ALA A 191 5.79 -0.47 10.26
N VAL A 192 6.06 0.64 10.95
CA VAL A 192 5.09 1.73 11.15
C VAL A 192 4.73 2.41 9.83
N SER A 193 5.72 2.64 8.96
CA SER A 193 5.48 3.21 7.63
C SER A 193 4.72 2.26 6.69
N ALA A 194 4.97 0.95 6.76
CA ALA A 194 4.24 -0.03 5.97
C ALA A 194 2.79 -0.18 6.47
N THR A 195 2.60 -0.27 7.78
CA THR A 195 1.27 -0.39 8.41
C THR A 195 0.41 0.85 8.22
N SER A 196 0.98 2.06 8.33
CA SER A 196 0.26 3.30 8.00
C SER A 196 -0.16 3.36 6.53
N ALA A 197 0.70 2.91 5.60
CA ALA A 197 0.34 2.81 4.19
C ALA A 197 -0.80 1.81 3.93
N VAL A 198 -0.80 0.67 4.62
CA VAL A 198 -1.88 -0.33 4.57
C VAL A 198 -3.19 0.24 5.12
N ILE A 199 -3.14 0.95 6.25
CA ILE A 199 -4.32 1.57 6.87
C ILE A 199 -4.93 2.64 5.97
N VAL A 200 -4.12 3.57 5.42
CA VAL A 200 -4.60 4.63 4.53
C VAL A 200 -5.20 4.08 3.23
N GLN A 201 -4.65 3.00 2.67
CA GLN A 201 -5.23 2.37 1.48
C GLN A 201 -6.51 1.58 1.82
N GLY A 202 -6.60 0.96 2.99
CA GLY A 202 -7.81 0.29 3.49
C GLY A 202 -8.95 1.27 3.76
N THR A 203 -8.71 2.34 4.51
CA THR A 203 -9.71 3.41 4.73
C THR A 203 -10.03 4.16 3.44
N GLY A 204 -9.05 4.32 2.54
CA GLY A 204 -9.24 4.86 1.20
C GLY A 204 -10.22 4.04 0.36
N LEU A 205 -10.09 2.72 0.34
CA LEU A 205 -11.04 1.83 -0.33
C LEU A 205 -12.43 1.85 0.31
N MET A 206 -12.53 1.87 1.65
CA MET A 206 -13.82 1.95 2.34
C MET A 206 -14.53 3.27 2.06
N ALA A 207 -13.82 4.40 2.10
CA ALA A 207 -14.36 5.72 1.79
C ALA A 207 -14.76 5.85 0.31
N ALA A 208 -13.88 5.46 -0.62
CA ALA A 208 -14.17 5.51 -2.05
C ALA A 208 -15.30 4.56 -2.46
N GLY A 209 -15.40 3.39 -1.81
CA GLY A 209 -16.52 2.47 -1.98
C GLY A 209 -17.83 3.08 -1.51
N ALA A 210 -17.87 3.62 -0.29
CA ALA A 210 -19.06 4.27 0.27
C ALA A 210 -19.54 5.47 -0.58
N ILE A 211 -18.61 6.32 -1.03
CA ILE A 211 -18.92 7.44 -1.93
C ILE A 211 -19.34 6.93 -3.32
N GLY A 212 -18.68 5.90 -3.82
CA GLY A 212 -18.94 5.28 -5.13
C GLY A 212 -20.32 4.64 -5.26
N LEU A 213 -20.92 4.16 -4.17
CA LEU A 213 -22.32 3.70 -4.15
C LEU A 213 -23.31 4.79 -4.58
N GLY A 214 -22.96 6.07 -4.39
CA GLY A 214 -23.76 7.20 -4.87
C GLY A 214 -23.93 7.27 -6.40
N ALA A 215 -23.05 6.61 -7.18
CA ALA A 215 -23.09 6.65 -8.64
C ALA A 215 -24.37 6.05 -9.23
N PHE A 216 -25.02 5.19 -8.44
CA PHE A 216 -26.24 4.47 -8.81
C PHE A 216 -27.46 4.92 -7.99
N VAL A 217 -27.32 5.98 -7.17
CA VAL A 217 -28.38 6.59 -6.36
C VAL A 217 -28.76 7.91 -7.03
N GLY A 218 -29.77 7.86 -7.90
CA GLY A 218 -30.20 9.01 -8.71
C GLY A 218 -29.46 9.19 -10.03
N GLY A 219 -28.54 8.29 -10.38
CA GLY A 219 -28.01 8.17 -11.74
C GLY A 219 -29.04 7.54 -12.70
N PRO A 220 -28.88 7.69 -14.04
CA PRO A 220 -29.81 7.12 -15.03
C PRO A 220 -29.88 5.58 -15.02
N VAL A 221 -28.87 4.93 -14.46
CA VAL A 221 -28.83 3.48 -14.20
C VAL A 221 -29.05 3.26 -12.70
N PRO A 222 -30.30 3.03 -12.24
CA PRO A 222 -30.58 2.83 -10.82
C PRO A 222 -29.99 1.50 -10.34
N LEU A 223 -29.46 1.46 -9.10
CA LEU A 223 -29.18 0.19 -8.43
C LEU A 223 -30.48 -0.65 -8.38
N PRO A 224 -30.47 -1.91 -8.83
CA PRO A 224 -31.54 -2.85 -8.54
C PRO A 224 -31.77 -2.96 -7.02
N ARG A 225 -32.98 -3.34 -6.59
CA ARG A 225 -33.33 -3.43 -5.16
C ARG A 225 -32.37 -4.30 -4.34
N TRP A 226 -31.84 -5.38 -4.92
CA TRP A 226 -30.82 -6.23 -4.29
C TRP A 226 -29.48 -5.52 -4.09
N GLY A 227 -29.14 -4.57 -4.97
CA GLY A 227 -27.93 -3.76 -4.89
C GLY A 227 -28.03 -2.66 -3.83
N LEU A 228 -29.18 -1.99 -3.71
CA LEU A 228 -29.47 -1.09 -2.59
C LEU A 228 -29.47 -1.84 -1.25
N ALA A 229 -30.04 -3.04 -1.19
CA ALA A 229 -29.98 -3.91 -0.02
C ALA A 229 -28.52 -4.31 0.33
N GLY A 230 -27.72 -4.71 -0.67
CA GLY A 230 -26.30 -5.03 -0.49
C GLY A 230 -25.48 -3.83 0.00
N ALA A 231 -25.75 -2.64 -0.51
CA ALA A 231 -25.16 -1.38 -0.05
C ALA A 231 -25.51 -1.09 1.43
N GLY A 232 -26.78 -1.23 1.80
CA GLY A 232 -27.26 -1.07 3.19
C GLY A 232 -26.65 -2.10 4.14
N VAL A 233 -26.53 -3.37 3.71
CA VAL A 233 -25.86 -4.43 4.48
C VAL A 233 -24.37 -4.14 4.65
N ALA A 234 -23.67 -3.68 3.60
CA ALA A 234 -22.25 -3.32 3.70
C ALA A 234 -22.01 -2.15 4.66
N ALA A 235 -22.85 -1.11 4.61
CA ALA A 235 -22.81 0.01 5.54
C ALA A 235 -23.13 -0.44 6.99
N GLY A 236 -24.16 -1.26 7.18
CA GLY A 236 -24.52 -1.83 8.48
C GLY A 236 -23.43 -2.70 9.08
N LEU A 237 -22.75 -3.53 8.28
CA LEU A 237 -21.60 -4.33 8.70
C LEU A 237 -20.40 -3.45 9.08
N LEU A 238 -20.12 -2.37 8.34
CA LEU A 238 -19.06 -1.43 8.68
C LEU A 238 -19.34 -0.74 10.03
N VAL A 239 -20.58 -0.28 10.25
CA VAL A 239 -21.01 0.29 11.54
C VAL A 239 -20.90 -0.74 12.66
N LEU A 240 -21.36 -1.97 12.45
CA LEU A 240 -21.28 -3.06 13.42
C LEU A 240 -19.83 -3.40 13.82
N VAL A 241 -18.92 -3.49 12.84
CA VAL A 241 -17.49 -3.74 13.07
C VAL A 241 -16.83 -2.58 13.82
N LEU A 242 -17.22 -1.32 13.57
CA LEU A 242 -16.67 -0.16 14.29
C LEU A 242 -17.28 0.02 15.69
N ALA A 243 -18.54 -0.37 15.90
CA ALA A 243 -19.24 -0.22 17.17
C ALA A 243 -18.93 -1.34 18.19
N VAL A 244 -18.63 -2.55 17.73
CA VAL A 244 -18.40 -3.72 18.60
C VAL A 244 -16.90 -4.03 18.70
N PRO A 245 -16.23 -3.79 19.85
CA PRO A 245 -14.78 -3.91 19.96
C PRO A 245 -14.21 -5.30 19.61
N SER A 246 -14.94 -6.39 19.94
CA SER A 246 -14.50 -7.75 19.58
C SER A 246 -14.52 -7.99 18.06
N LEU A 247 -15.52 -7.45 17.35
CA LEU A 247 -15.57 -7.50 15.88
C LEU A 247 -14.53 -6.57 15.25
N PHE A 248 -14.28 -5.40 15.83
CA PHE A 248 -13.19 -4.52 15.41
C PHE A 248 -11.83 -5.24 15.49
N HIS A 249 -11.47 -5.76 16.67
CA HIS A 249 -10.17 -6.43 16.87
C HIS A 249 -10.05 -7.72 16.05
N ALA A 250 -11.13 -8.50 15.88
CA ALA A 250 -11.13 -9.66 14.99
C ALA A 250 -10.92 -9.28 13.52
N THR A 251 -11.59 -8.22 13.05
CA THR A 251 -11.46 -7.73 11.66
C THR A 251 -10.07 -7.16 11.40
N VAL A 252 -9.51 -6.40 12.34
CA VAL A 252 -8.12 -5.92 12.29
C VAL A 252 -7.15 -7.11 12.26
N ALA A 253 -7.27 -8.08 13.17
CA ALA A 253 -6.40 -9.25 13.19
C ALA A 253 -6.48 -10.06 11.88
N LEU A 254 -7.68 -10.24 11.32
CA LEU A 254 -7.89 -10.90 10.03
C LEU A 254 -7.26 -10.13 8.86
N TRP A 255 -7.49 -8.82 8.78
CA TRP A 255 -6.92 -7.95 7.75
C TRP A 255 -5.39 -8.00 7.77
N PHE A 256 -4.78 -7.80 8.94
CA PHE A 256 -3.33 -7.84 9.12
C PHE A 256 -2.73 -9.22 8.82
N ARG A 257 -3.45 -10.31 9.13
CA ARG A 257 -3.09 -11.68 8.71
C ARG A 257 -3.15 -11.87 7.18
N ILE A 258 -4.13 -11.28 6.50
CA ILE A 258 -4.26 -11.33 5.03
C ILE A 258 -3.14 -10.56 4.34
N VAL A 259 -2.84 -9.32 4.78
CA VAL A 259 -1.73 -8.52 4.23
C VAL A 259 -0.34 -8.96 4.72
N ARG A 260 -0.27 -9.96 5.62
CA ARG A 260 0.96 -10.56 6.17
C ARG A 260 1.86 -9.57 6.91
N THR A 261 1.27 -8.67 7.68
CA THR A 261 1.97 -7.69 8.54
C THR A 261 1.47 -7.77 9.99
N ALA A 262 2.29 -7.38 10.97
CA ALA A 262 1.86 -7.36 12.36
C ALA A 262 0.80 -6.27 12.61
N ALA A 263 -0.29 -6.63 13.29
CA ALA A 263 -1.28 -5.67 13.77
C ALA A 263 -0.69 -4.80 14.91
N PRO A 264 -0.82 -3.46 14.87
CA PRO A 264 -0.43 -2.60 15.98
C PRO A 264 -1.29 -2.88 17.22
N ALA A 265 -0.63 -2.98 18.39
CA ALA A 265 -1.30 -3.30 19.66
C ALA A 265 -2.35 -2.24 20.08
N ASN A 266 -2.12 -0.97 19.74
CA ASN A 266 -2.88 0.17 20.26
C ASN A 266 -3.98 0.69 19.30
N LEU A 267 -4.35 -0.06 18.25
CA LEU A 267 -5.43 0.33 17.36
C LEU A 267 -6.79 0.34 18.08
N SER A 268 -7.49 1.47 17.99
CA SER A 268 -8.86 1.64 18.49
C SER A 268 -9.82 2.04 17.37
N ALA A 269 -11.08 1.61 17.47
CA ALA A 269 -12.11 1.94 16.48
C ALA A 269 -12.30 3.45 16.30
N ALA A 270 -12.22 4.24 17.38
CA ALA A 270 -12.28 5.70 17.32
C ALA A 270 -11.09 6.35 16.59
N LEU A 271 -9.90 5.72 16.59
CA LEU A 271 -8.76 6.20 15.80
C LEU A 271 -8.95 5.86 14.31
N VAL A 272 -9.38 4.64 13.99
CA VAL A 272 -9.68 4.22 12.61
C VAL A 272 -10.85 5.01 12.02
N LEU A 273 -11.90 5.31 12.78
CA LEU A 273 -13.02 6.14 12.34
C LEU A 273 -12.59 7.58 12.05
N ARG A 274 -11.73 8.19 12.88
CA ARG A 274 -11.19 9.53 12.60
C ARG A 274 -10.39 9.55 11.29
N TRP A 275 -9.52 8.56 11.07
CA TRP A 275 -8.79 8.44 9.81
C TRP A 275 -9.71 8.15 8.61
N LEU A 276 -10.76 7.33 8.78
CA LEU A 276 -11.74 7.05 7.74
C LEU A 276 -12.50 8.32 7.33
N LEU A 277 -12.94 9.14 8.28
CA LEU A 277 -13.61 10.42 8.02
C LEU A 277 -12.68 11.43 7.34
N GLN A 278 -11.42 11.52 7.78
CA GLN A 278 -10.43 12.38 7.15
C GLN A 278 -10.12 11.95 5.70
N VAL A 279 -9.98 10.65 5.46
CA VAL A 279 -9.77 10.10 4.11
C VAL A 279 -11.03 10.29 3.25
N ALA A 280 -12.23 10.13 3.80
CA ALA A 280 -13.47 10.43 3.10
C ALA A 280 -13.58 11.91 2.69
N LEU A 281 -13.14 12.85 3.53
CA LEU A 281 -13.05 14.27 3.17
C LEU A 281 -12.09 14.50 1.98
N ALA A 282 -10.94 13.82 1.96
CA ALA A 282 -10.02 13.88 0.81
C ALA A 282 -10.68 13.30 -0.46
N TRP A 283 -11.42 12.19 -0.37
CA TRP A 283 -12.18 11.64 -1.50
C TRP A 283 -13.29 12.55 -2.00
N VAL A 284 -14.02 13.22 -1.12
CA VAL A 284 -15.03 14.23 -1.49
C VAL A 284 -14.37 15.40 -2.22
N ALA A 285 -13.20 15.88 -1.74
CA ALA A 285 -12.44 16.92 -2.43
C ALA A 285 -11.94 16.47 -3.81
N MET A 286 -11.45 15.22 -3.96
CA MET A 286 -11.10 14.67 -5.28
C MET A 286 -12.32 14.57 -6.21
N GLY A 287 -13.45 14.06 -5.71
CA GLY A 287 -14.69 13.98 -6.48
C GLY A 287 -15.23 15.35 -6.93
N ALA A 288 -15.18 16.34 -6.03
CA ALA A 288 -15.51 17.73 -6.35
C ALA A 288 -14.53 18.34 -7.37
N SER A 289 -13.23 18.05 -7.29
CA SER A 289 -12.25 18.51 -8.29
C SER A 289 -12.54 17.94 -9.68
N PHE A 290 -12.98 16.68 -9.78
CA PHE A 290 -13.41 16.06 -11.04
C PHE A 290 -14.74 16.65 -11.57
N TRP A 291 -15.68 16.98 -10.69
CA TRP A 291 -16.89 17.72 -11.07
C TRP A 291 -16.57 19.10 -11.66
N ILE A 292 -15.67 19.86 -11.03
CA ILE A 292 -15.24 21.18 -11.53
C ILE A 292 -14.46 21.03 -12.85
N LEU A 293 -13.69 19.95 -13.04
CA LEU A 293 -13.08 19.63 -14.33
C LEU A 293 -14.14 19.44 -15.43
N ALA A 294 -15.20 18.67 -15.18
CA ALA A 294 -16.30 18.49 -16.14
C ALA A 294 -16.95 19.84 -16.50
N ALA A 295 -17.26 20.67 -15.50
CA ALA A 295 -17.79 22.02 -15.70
C ALA A 295 -16.80 22.96 -16.44
N SER A 296 -15.48 22.71 -16.34
CA SER A 296 -14.46 23.44 -17.11
C SER A 296 -14.48 23.10 -18.60
N LEU A 297 -14.88 21.88 -18.95
CA LEU A 297 -15.11 21.42 -20.33
C LEU A 297 -16.54 21.71 -20.84
N GLY A 298 -17.33 22.49 -20.09
CA GLY A 298 -18.71 22.81 -20.42
C GLY A 298 -19.72 21.67 -20.20
N MET A 299 -19.32 20.56 -19.57
CA MET A 299 -20.19 19.41 -19.32
C MET A 299 -20.99 19.61 -18.02
N GLU A 300 -22.30 19.43 -18.10
CA GLU A 300 -23.19 19.56 -16.95
C GLU A 300 -23.39 18.21 -16.26
N LEU A 301 -22.91 18.11 -15.01
CA LEU A 301 -23.11 16.97 -14.13
C LEU A 301 -23.54 17.44 -12.74
N SER A 302 -24.36 16.64 -12.06
CA SER A 302 -24.54 16.77 -10.61
C SER A 302 -23.21 16.50 -9.88
N PRO A 303 -22.83 17.30 -8.87
CA PRO A 303 -21.63 17.04 -8.06
C PRO A 303 -21.62 15.65 -7.44
N VAL A 304 -22.80 15.15 -7.03
CA VAL A 304 -22.96 13.81 -6.45
C VAL A 304 -22.66 12.74 -7.49
N HIS A 305 -23.23 12.85 -8.70
CA HIS A 305 -23.01 11.87 -9.77
C HIS A 305 -21.54 11.87 -10.23
N ALA A 306 -20.96 13.05 -10.49
CA ALA A 306 -19.55 13.16 -10.88
C ALA A 306 -18.58 12.60 -9.82
N GLY A 307 -18.73 13.02 -8.56
CA GLY A 307 -17.84 12.61 -7.48
C GLY A 307 -17.94 11.13 -7.12
N SER A 308 -19.15 10.55 -7.20
CA SER A 308 -19.36 9.12 -6.96
C SER A 308 -18.93 8.26 -8.14
N ALA A 309 -19.19 8.66 -9.39
CA ALA A 309 -18.68 7.99 -10.58
C ALA A 309 -17.15 7.90 -10.56
N PHE A 310 -16.48 9.01 -10.21
CA PHE A 310 -15.02 9.07 -10.02
C PHE A 310 -14.53 8.07 -8.97
N ALA A 311 -15.21 8.00 -7.81
CA ALA A 311 -14.84 7.11 -6.71
C ALA A 311 -15.08 5.63 -7.06
N ALA A 312 -16.22 5.29 -7.64
CA ALA A 312 -16.56 3.94 -8.09
C ALA A 312 -15.58 3.41 -9.15
N ALA A 313 -15.30 4.22 -10.18
CA ALA A 313 -14.34 3.90 -11.23
C ALA A 313 -12.91 3.75 -10.69
N TYR A 314 -12.52 4.56 -9.69
CA TYR A 314 -11.24 4.40 -9.01
C TYR A 314 -11.20 3.07 -8.24
N VAL A 315 -12.23 2.72 -7.48
CA VAL A 315 -12.29 1.43 -6.77
C VAL A 315 -12.15 0.25 -7.75
N ALA A 316 -12.85 0.28 -8.89
CA ALA A 316 -12.70 -0.74 -9.93
C ALA A 316 -11.24 -0.87 -10.43
N GLY A 317 -10.60 0.25 -10.78
CA GLY A 317 -9.18 0.27 -11.18
C GLY A 317 -8.21 -0.13 -10.06
N TYR A 318 -8.55 0.13 -8.79
CA TYR A 318 -7.74 -0.31 -7.65
C TYR A 318 -7.89 -1.81 -7.38
N LEU A 319 -9.09 -2.39 -7.55
CA LEU A 319 -9.32 -3.82 -7.40
C LEU A 319 -8.66 -4.65 -8.52
N MET A 320 -8.50 -4.11 -9.73
CA MET A 320 -7.77 -4.79 -10.81
C MET A 320 -6.26 -4.84 -10.54
N LEU A 321 -5.78 -5.84 -9.78
CA LEU A 321 -4.40 -5.95 -9.31
C LEU A 321 -3.34 -6.02 -10.43
N PHE A 322 -3.72 -6.44 -11.63
CA PHE A 322 -2.82 -6.64 -12.77
C PHE A 322 -2.64 -5.36 -13.62
N ALA A 323 -3.64 -4.47 -13.64
CA ALA A 323 -3.59 -3.23 -14.41
C ALA A 323 -2.77 -2.16 -13.65
N PRO A 324 -1.66 -1.64 -14.22
CA PRO A 324 -0.87 -0.59 -13.59
C PRO A 324 -1.72 0.67 -13.43
N ALA A 325 -1.79 1.23 -12.21
CA ALA A 325 -2.64 2.37 -11.86
C ALA A 325 -4.08 2.29 -12.43
N GLY A 326 -4.65 1.08 -12.55
CA GLY A 326 -6.00 0.83 -13.04
C GLY A 326 -6.25 1.21 -14.51
N VAL A 327 -5.22 1.40 -15.34
CA VAL A 327 -5.35 1.80 -16.76
C VAL A 327 -6.30 0.89 -17.54
N GLY A 328 -7.12 1.51 -18.39
CA GLY A 328 -8.17 0.86 -19.18
C GLY A 328 -9.42 0.64 -18.35
N VAL A 329 -9.30 -0.10 -17.24
CA VAL A 329 -10.43 -0.45 -16.37
C VAL A 329 -11.05 0.78 -15.71
N ARG A 330 -10.25 1.70 -15.16
CA ARG A 330 -10.77 2.90 -14.51
C ARG A 330 -11.49 3.79 -15.51
N GLU A 331 -10.88 3.99 -16.68
CA GLU A 331 -11.43 4.82 -17.75
C GLU A 331 -12.74 4.20 -18.29
N GLY A 332 -12.76 2.90 -18.58
CA GLY A 332 -13.95 2.17 -19.03
C GLY A 332 -15.11 2.17 -18.02
N PHE A 333 -14.84 2.01 -16.72
CA PHE A 333 -15.87 2.15 -15.69
C PHE A 333 -16.41 3.58 -15.58
N LEU A 334 -15.55 4.59 -15.72
CA LEU A 334 -15.96 6.00 -15.68
C LEU A 334 -16.83 6.36 -16.89
N ILE A 335 -16.49 5.86 -18.08
CA ILE A 335 -17.31 5.97 -19.29
C ILE A 335 -18.65 5.26 -19.10
N ALA A 336 -18.66 4.01 -18.63
CA ALA A 336 -19.89 3.24 -18.45
C ALA A 336 -20.90 3.87 -17.45
N ILE A 337 -20.40 4.59 -16.43
CA ILE A 337 -21.25 5.30 -15.47
C ILE A 337 -21.75 6.64 -16.03
N LEU A 338 -20.91 7.38 -16.77
CA LEU A 338 -21.22 8.75 -17.22
C LEU A 338 -21.88 8.84 -18.60
N ALA A 339 -21.68 7.86 -19.49
CA ALA A 339 -22.27 7.86 -20.83
C ALA A 339 -23.82 7.92 -20.83
N PRO A 340 -24.56 7.30 -19.88
CA PRO A 340 -26.00 7.49 -19.74
C PRO A 340 -26.46 8.92 -19.39
N ALA A 341 -25.53 9.83 -19.02
CA ALA A 341 -25.82 11.23 -18.72
C ALA A 341 -25.15 12.23 -19.69
N LEU A 342 -24.05 11.85 -20.35
CA LEU A 342 -23.27 12.73 -21.24
C LEU A 342 -23.19 12.27 -22.70
N GLY A 343 -23.61 11.04 -23.02
CA GLY A 343 -23.26 10.36 -24.28
C GLY A 343 -21.86 9.72 -24.25
N SER A 344 -21.59 8.80 -25.18
CA SER A 344 -20.30 8.05 -25.25
C SER A 344 -19.10 8.97 -25.47
N GLY A 345 -19.19 9.87 -26.44
CA GLY A 345 -18.12 10.81 -26.82
C GLY A 345 -17.67 11.66 -25.64
N SER A 346 -18.57 12.49 -25.09
CA SER A 346 -18.30 13.36 -23.93
C SER A 346 -17.83 12.59 -22.69
N ALA A 347 -18.41 11.42 -22.37
CA ALA A 347 -17.94 10.61 -21.24
C ALA A 347 -16.51 10.08 -21.46
N THR A 348 -16.15 9.75 -22.70
CA THR A 348 -14.81 9.31 -23.11
C THR A 348 -13.79 10.45 -23.07
N VAL A 349 -14.17 11.64 -23.60
CA VAL A 349 -13.38 12.88 -23.48
C VAL A 349 -13.08 13.16 -22.01
N LEU A 350 -14.11 13.17 -21.15
CA LEU A 350 -13.95 13.48 -19.72
C LEU A 350 -13.08 12.45 -18.99
N ALA A 351 -13.26 11.16 -19.27
CA ALA A 351 -12.46 10.11 -18.63
C ALA A 351 -10.97 10.22 -19.00
N ILE A 352 -10.66 10.48 -20.27
CA ILE A 352 -9.28 10.58 -20.76
C ILE A 352 -8.63 11.91 -20.37
N ALA A 353 -9.36 13.03 -20.47
CA ALA A 353 -8.90 14.33 -19.98
C ALA A 353 -8.61 14.29 -18.48
N ALA A 354 -9.51 13.71 -17.67
CA ALA A 354 -9.29 13.53 -16.24
C ALA A 354 -8.10 12.62 -15.95
N ARG A 355 -7.86 11.58 -16.74
CA ARG A 355 -6.70 10.70 -16.56
C ARG A 355 -5.38 11.42 -16.83
N LEU A 356 -5.29 12.18 -17.92
CA LEU A 356 -4.11 12.98 -18.24
C LEU A 356 -3.86 14.04 -17.16
N TRP A 357 -4.90 14.78 -16.79
CA TRP A 357 -4.87 15.83 -15.75
C TRP A 357 -4.45 15.30 -14.38
N MET A 358 -5.03 14.20 -13.89
CA MET A 358 -4.61 13.56 -12.63
C MET A 358 -3.16 13.07 -12.71
N THR A 359 -2.75 12.46 -13.83
CA THR A 359 -1.37 11.96 -13.98
C THR A 359 -0.38 13.12 -13.93
N ALA A 360 -0.68 14.26 -14.57
CA ALA A 360 0.11 15.48 -14.46
C ALA A 360 0.13 16.04 -13.02
N ALA A 361 -1.03 16.10 -12.35
CA ALA A 361 -1.17 16.58 -10.98
C ALA A 361 -0.50 15.67 -9.91
N GLU A 362 -0.22 14.41 -10.22
CA GLU A 362 0.61 13.53 -9.37
C GLU A 362 2.11 13.63 -9.74
N VAL A 363 2.45 13.55 -11.03
CA VAL A 363 3.84 13.45 -11.51
C VAL A 363 4.59 14.78 -11.37
N ILE A 364 3.98 15.92 -11.70
CA ILE A 364 4.67 17.22 -11.69
C ILE A 364 5.06 17.61 -10.25
N PRO A 365 4.15 17.58 -9.23
CA PRO A 365 4.55 17.86 -7.86
C PRO A 365 5.55 16.84 -7.30
N ALA A 366 5.39 15.53 -7.59
CA ALA A 366 6.34 14.52 -7.14
C ALA A 366 7.75 14.75 -7.72
N ALA A 367 7.86 15.14 -8.99
CA ALA A 367 9.13 15.49 -9.62
C ALA A 367 9.77 16.75 -9.01
N ILE A 368 8.99 17.82 -8.80
CA ILE A 368 9.45 19.06 -8.17
C ILE A 368 9.94 18.80 -6.74
N LEU A 369 9.13 18.12 -5.91
CA LEU A 369 9.47 17.81 -4.52
C LEU A 369 10.71 16.92 -4.41
N ARG A 370 10.87 15.95 -5.33
CA ARG A 370 12.08 15.12 -5.42
C ARG A 370 13.32 15.93 -5.79
N ALA A 371 13.22 16.84 -6.77
CA ALA A 371 14.33 17.69 -7.20
C ALA A 371 14.76 18.68 -6.10
N LEU A 372 13.80 19.26 -5.37
CA LEU A 372 14.08 20.11 -4.21
C LEU A 372 14.76 19.32 -3.08
N HIS A 373 14.30 18.10 -2.80
CA HIS A 373 14.93 17.23 -1.80
C HIS A 373 16.37 16.88 -2.17
N GLN A 374 16.64 16.52 -3.42
CA GLN A 374 18.01 16.27 -3.91
C GLN A 374 18.93 17.49 -3.76
N ARG A 375 18.43 18.71 -4.03
CA ARG A 375 19.18 19.95 -3.80
C ARG A 375 19.53 20.15 -2.34
N SER A 376 18.61 19.89 -1.41
CA SER A 376 18.88 20.02 0.04
C SER A 376 19.96 19.05 0.56
N LEU A 377 20.13 17.88 -0.07
CA LEU A 377 21.19 16.91 0.25
C LEU A 377 22.53 17.21 -0.45
N SER A 378 22.54 18.11 -1.43
CA SER A 378 23.73 18.46 -2.23
C SER A 378 24.41 19.76 -1.77
N GLN A 379 23.80 20.51 -0.85
CA GLN A 379 24.43 21.65 -0.19
C GLN A 379 25.41 21.12 0.87
N PRO A 380 26.72 21.41 0.79
CA PRO A 380 27.64 21.09 1.88
C PRO A 380 27.26 21.92 3.12
N GLU A 381 27.46 21.38 4.32
CA GLU A 381 27.24 22.16 5.53
C GLU A 381 28.08 23.45 5.50
N PRO A 382 27.49 24.63 5.78
CA PRO A 382 28.28 25.84 5.96
C PRO A 382 29.22 25.61 7.14
N LYS A 383 30.53 25.67 6.89
CA LYS A 383 31.55 25.54 7.94
C LYS A 383 31.22 26.53 9.06
N ARG A 384 30.92 26.00 10.25
CA ARG A 384 30.89 26.81 11.47
C ARG A 384 32.32 27.28 11.75
N GLY A 385 32.57 28.56 11.51
CA GLY A 385 33.76 29.27 11.99
C GLY A 385 33.65 29.59 13.46
#